data_AF-A0A352VGK3-F1
#
_entry.id   AF-A0A352VGK3-F1
#
_cell.length_a   1.000
_cell.length_b   1.000
_cell.length_c   1.000
_cell.angle_alpha   90.00
_cell.angle_beta   90.00
_cell.angle_gamma   90.00
#
_symmetry.space_group_name_H-M   'P 1'
#
loop_
_entity.id
_entity.type
_entity.pdbx_description
1 polymer ?
#
loop_
_entity_poly.entity_id
_entity_poly.type
_entity_poly.pdbx_seq_one_letter_code
_entity_poly.pdbx_strand_id
1 'polypeptide(L)'
;MTTPRAALLTLLLTLGAAPAAAQEKRPLDHTDFDTWNRIQNDVVSADGRWLVYRLVPGDGDAIMIVRSLNDERSLTIDRGARPEFTSDARYLIALVEPTEEAADAAREKKRGDNAQPHDSLVVIDLSDLSVTRMADVDSFRLSEDDGSWVAYLLETDDDEDEDE
;
A
#
# COMPACT_ATOMS: atom_id res chain seq x y z
N MET A 1 -36.78 -54.84 -28.66
CA MET A 1 -35.88 -53.97 -27.88
C MET A 1 -34.53 -53.94 -28.58
N THR A 2 -34.28 -52.94 -29.39
CA THR A 2 -33.03 -52.74 -30.13
C THR A 2 -32.29 -51.56 -29.50
N THR A 3 -31.06 -51.77 -29.04
CA THR A 3 -30.18 -50.69 -28.57
C THR A 3 -28.88 -50.71 -29.37
N PRO A 4 -28.55 -49.65 -30.14
CA PRO A 4 -27.23 -49.50 -30.72
C PRO A 4 -26.30 -48.84 -29.70
N ARG A 5 -25.28 -49.58 -29.24
CA ARG A 5 -24.33 -49.13 -28.21
C ARG A 5 -22.89 -49.04 -28.76
N ALA A 6 -22.75 -48.60 -30.00
CA ALA A 6 -21.47 -48.65 -30.73
C ALA A 6 -21.18 -47.40 -31.59
N ALA A 7 -21.61 -46.21 -31.16
CA ALA A 7 -21.36 -44.97 -31.91
C ALA A 7 -20.83 -43.80 -31.06
N LEU A 8 -20.25 -44.07 -29.88
CA LEU A 8 -19.81 -43.01 -28.96
C LEU A 8 -18.33 -43.08 -28.57
N LEU A 9 -17.49 -43.75 -29.38
CA LEU A 9 -16.06 -43.92 -29.06
C LEU A 9 -15.11 -43.49 -30.20
N THR A 10 -15.56 -42.68 -31.15
CA THR A 10 -14.73 -42.22 -32.28
C THR A 10 -14.77 -40.71 -32.51
N LEU A 11 -15.41 -39.93 -31.63
CA LEU A 11 -15.50 -38.46 -31.76
C LEU A 11 -14.61 -37.69 -30.77
N LEU A 12 -13.85 -38.38 -29.91
CA LEU A 12 -13.09 -37.75 -28.81
C LEU A 12 -11.57 -37.77 -29.01
N LEU A 13 -11.08 -37.62 -30.25
CA LEU A 13 -9.63 -37.64 -30.51
C LEU A 13 -9.13 -36.62 -31.56
N THR A 14 -9.82 -35.49 -31.75
CA THR A 14 -9.36 -34.43 -32.69
C THR A 14 -9.45 -33.00 -32.17
N LEU A 15 -9.80 -32.76 -30.89
CA LEU A 15 -9.95 -31.41 -30.35
C LEU A 15 -8.86 -31.10 -29.32
N GLY A 16 -7.70 -30.61 -29.75
CA GLY A 16 -6.66 -30.23 -28.77
C GLY A 16 -5.34 -29.67 -29.27
N ALA A 17 -5.11 -29.47 -30.57
CA ALA A 17 -3.92 -28.78 -31.06
C ALA A 17 -4.27 -27.32 -31.42
N ALA A 18 -4.52 -26.48 -30.42
CA ALA A 18 -4.49 -25.04 -30.64
C ALA A 18 -3.00 -24.63 -30.77
N PRO A 19 -2.59 -23.94 -31.84
CA PRO A 19 -1.24 -23.39 -31.88
C PRO A 19 -1.11 -22.37 -30.75
N ALA A 20 -0.09 -22.53 -29.92
CA ALA A 20 0.35 -21.50 -29.00
C ALA A 20 0.82 -20.30 -29.85
N ALA A 21 -0.10 -19.39 -30.15
CA ALA A 21 0.25 -18.07 -30.62
C ALA A 21 1.06 -17.43 -29.49
N ALA A 22 2.38 -17.43 -29.65
CA ALA A 22 3.28 -16.68 -28.79
C ALA A 22 2.80 -15.24 -28.80
N GLN A 23 2.31 -14.78 -27.66
CA GLN A 23 1.79 -13.43 -27.49
C GLN A 23 2.94 -12.45 -27.77
N GLU A 24 2.87 -11.75 -28.90
CA GLU A 24 3.82 -10.68 -29.22
C GLU A 24 3.72 -9.63 -28.12
N LYS A 25 4.83 -9.42 -27.39
CA LYS A 25 4.89 -8.43 -26.32
C LYS A 25 4.63 -7.05 -26.96
N ARG A 26 3.64 -6.32 -26.42
CA ARG A 26 3.32 -4.95 -26.87
C ARG A 26 4.59 -4.08 -26.78
N PRO A 27 4.93 -3.29 -27.83
CA PRO A 27 6.00 -2.30 -27.75
C PRO A 27 5.74 -1.30 -26.62
N LEU A 28 6.79 -0.91 -25.90
CA LEU A 28 6.68 0.11 -24.86
C LEU A 28 6.38 1.49 -25.48
N ASP A 29 5.51 2.26 -24.83
CA ASP A 29 5.18 3.65 -25.15
C ASP A 29 5.32 4.56 -23.92
N HIS A 30 4.96 5.85 -24.05
CA HIS A 30 5.15 6.82 -22.97
C HIS A 30 4.31 6.54 -21.72
N THR A 31 3.15 5.88 -21.87
CA THR A 31 2.27 5.56 -20.74
C THR A 31 2.86 4.47 -19.85
N ASP A 32 3.78 3.67 -20.39
CA ASP A 32 4.47 2.64 -19.61
C ASP A 32 5.43 3.25 -18.57
N PHE A 33 5.85 4.52 -18.74
CA PHE A 33 6.66 5.23 -17.73
C PHE A 33 5.85 5.57 -16.48
N ASP A 34 4.55 5.82 -16.60
CA ASP A 34 3.69 6.20 -15.49
C ASP A 34 3.54 5.05 -14.48
N THR A 35 3.63 3.80 -14.96
CA THR A 35 3.56 2.58 -14.13
C THR A 35 4.92 2.21 -13.50
N TRP A 36 6.01 2.90 -13.85
CA TRP A 36 7.33 2.52 -13.36
C TRP A 36 7.52 2.94 -11.89
N ASN A 37 7.50 1.95 -11.00
CA ASN A 37 7.72 2.17 -9.57
C ASN A 37 9.18 2.49 -9.23
N ARG A 38 9.36 3.53 -8.41
CA ARG A 38 10.59 3.84 -7.68
C ARG A 38 10.48 3.34 -6.25
N ILE A 39 11.58 2.80 -5.71
CA ILE A 39 11.67 2.44 -4.30
C ILE A 39 12.05 3.70 -3.50
N GLN A 40 11.33 3.97 -2.41
CA GLN A 40 11.62 5.05 -1.46
C GLN A 40 11.38 4.60 -0.02
N ASN A 41 11.95 5.32 0.94
CA ASN A 41 11.79 5.08 2.38
C ASN A 41 12.01 3.61 2.77
N ASP A 42 13.04 2.99 2.21
CA ASP A 42 13.42 1.62 2.57
C ASP A 42 14.13 1.60 3.93
N VAL A 43 13.61 0.79 4.84
CA VAL A 43 14.15 0.64 6.21
C VAL A 43 14.15 -0.83 6.57
N VAL A 44 15.22 -1.27 7.24
CA VAL A 44 15.32 -2.60 7.82
C VAL A 44 15.18 -2.47 9.34
N SER A 45 14.34 -3.31 9.93
CA SER A 45 14.17 -3.44 11.38
C SER A 45 15.48 -3.76 12.11
N ALA A 46 15.58 -3.37 13.38
CA ALA A 46 16.81 -3.54 14.18
C ALA A 46 17.26 -5.01 14.32
N ASP A 47 16.33 -5.95 14.28
CA ASP A 47 16.61 -7.39 14.33
C ASP A 47 16.92 -8.01 12.95
N GLY A 48 16.84 -7.22 11.87
CA GLY A 48 17.09 -7.65 10.51
C GLY A 48 16.03 -8.58 9.92
N ARG A 49 14.86 -8.74 10.55
CA ARG A 49 13.83 -9.71 10.13
C ARG A 49 12.74 -9.11 9.26
N TRP A 50 12.59 -7.80 9.28
CA TRP A 50 11.60 -7.05 8.51
C TRP A 50 12.25 -5.97 7.65
N LEU A 51 11.78 -5.86 6.41
CA LEU A 51 12.05 -4.78 5.48
C LEU A 51 10.73 -4.08 5.16
N VAL A 52 10.74 -2.75 5.25
CA VAL A 52 9.66 -1.90 4.73
C VAL A 52 10.20 -1.05 3.61
N TYR A 53 9.40 -0.82 2.57
CA TYR A 53 9.74 0.10 1.48
C TYR A 53 8.46 0.59 0.80
N ARG A 54 8.54 1.75 0.17
CA ARG A 54 7.47 2.30 -0.66
C ARG A 54 7.75 2.06 -2.14
N LEU A 55 6.72 1.71 -2.89
CA LEU A 55 6.70 1.75 -4.35
C LEU A 55 5.90 2.97 -4.78
N VAL A 56 6.61 3.94 -5.37
CA VAL A 56 6.04 5.20 -5.83
C VAL A 56 6.02 5.18 -7.36
N PRO A 57 4.84 5.13 -8.00
CA PRO A 57 4.73 5.18 -9.46
C PRO A 57 5.12 6.56 -10.00
N GLY A 58 5.10 6.71 -11.33
CA GLY A 58 5.26 8.02 -11.98
C GLY A 58 4.03 8.89 -11.79
N ASP A 59 2.84 8.26 -11.79
CA ASP A 59 1.52 8.86 -11.61
C ASP A 59 0.68 7.99 -10.66
N GLY A 60 -0.03 8.62 -9.72
CA GLY A 60 -0.91 7.95 -8.77
C GLY A 60 -0.30 7.67 -7.38
N ASP A 61 -1.15 7.11 -6.52
CA ASP A 61 -0.84 6.84 -5.12
C ASP A 61 0.26 5.78 -4.93
N ALA A 62 1.21 6.06 -4.04
CA ALA A 62 2.22 5.08 -3.63
C ALA A 62 1.63 3.95 -2.79
N ILE A 63 2.30 2.79 -2.79
CA ILE A 63 2.01 1.70 -1.84
C ILE A 63 3.22 1.43 -0.96
N MET A 64 2.99 1.12 0.31
CA MET A 64 4.03 0.68 1.23
C MET A 64 3.94 -0.83 1.42
N ILE A 65 5.07 -1.52 1.29
CA ILE A 65 5.18 -2.96 1.47
C ILE A 65 6.01 -3.22 2.72
N VAL A 66 5.44 -3.98 3.65
CA VAL A 66 6.10 -4.52 4.83
C VAL A 66 6.32 -6.01 4.58
N ARG A 67 7.56 -6.48 4.62
CA ARG A 67 7.92 -7.84 4.23
C ARG A 67 8.86 -8.47 5.25
N SER A 68 8.56 -9.72 5.61
CA SER A 68 9.47 -10.57 6.35
C SER A 68 10.64 -10.98 5.45
N LEU A 69 11.86 -10.96 6.00
CA LEU A 69 13.08 -11.40 5.34
C LEU A 69 13.39 -12.87 5.63
N ASN A 70 12.66 -13.49 6.56
CA ASN A 70 12.87 -14.88 6.98
C ASN A 70 11.79 -15.83 6.45
N ASP A 71 10.64 -15.30 6.03
CA ASP A 71 9.50 -16.06 5.54
C ASP A 71 8.72 -15.26 4.48
N GLU A 72 7.59 -15.78 4.04
CA GLU A 72 6.78 -15.21 2.95
C GLU A 72 5.73 -14.20 3.42
N ARG A 73 5.68 -13.85 4.72
CA ARG A 73 4.70 -12.88 5.22
C ARG A 73 4.97 -11.49 4.68
N SER A 74 3.91 -10.86 4.21
CA SER A 74 3.94 -9.45 3.84
C SER A 74 2.60 -8.77 4.08
N LEU A 75 2.64 -7.46 4.26
CA LEU A 75 1.48 -6.59 4.38
C LEU A 75 1.68 -5.40 3.43
N THR A 76 0.61 -5.03 2.74
CA THR A 76 0.58 -3.83 1.90
C THR A 76 -0.31 -2.78 2.53
N ILE A 77 0.17 -1.55 2.62
CA ILE A 77 -0.58 -0.38 3.07
C ILE A 77 -0.63 0.62 1.91
N ASP A 78 -1.82 0.88 1.40
CA ASP A 78 -2.06 1.91 0.40
C ASP A 78 -1.71 3.28 0.98
N ARG A 79 -0.98 4.09 0.21
CA ARG A 79 -0.50 5.43 0.61
C ARG A 79 0.31 5.47 1.90
N GLY A 80 0.84 4.32 2.35
CA GLY A 80 1.71 4.27 3.51
C GLY A 80 2.97 5.09 3.26
N ALA A 81 3.36 5.90 4.25
CA ALA A 81 4.46 6.84 4.18
C ALA A 81 5.18 6.96 5.53
N ARG A 82 6.42 7.46 5.50
CA ARG A 82 7.25 7.69 6.69
C ARG A 82 7.29 6.50 7.67
N PRO A 83 7.66 5.29 7.21
CA PRO A 83 7.75 4.13 8.09
C PRO A 83 8.89 4.28 9.10
N GLU A 84 8.63 3.89 10.35
CA GLU A 84 9.61 3.82 11.42
C GLU A 84 9.36 2.58 12.30
N PHE A 85 10.38 1.75 12.45
CA PHE A 85 10.31 0.58 13.34
C PHE A 85 10.57 1.00 14.79
N THR A 86 9.88 0.37 15.74
CA THR A 86 10.28 0.46 17.15
C THR A 86 11.66 -0.17 17.35
N SER A 87 12.39 0.32 18.35
CA SER A 87 13.75 -0.15 18.67
C SER A 87 13.83 -1.65 18.95
N ASP A 88 12.75 -2.23 19.48
CA ASP A 88 12.59 -3.65 19.78
C ASP A 88 12.09 -4.50 18.59
N ALA A 89 11.87 -3.87 17.43
CA ALA A 89 11.36 -4.49 16.21
C ALA A 89 10.02 -5.25 16.39
N ARG A 90 9.19 -4.86 17.37
CA ARG A 90 7.84 -5.42 17.55
C ARG A 90 6.78 -4.70 16.73
N TYR A 91 6.92 -3.39 16.56
CA TYR A 91 5.96 -2.58 15.84
C TYR A 91 6.60 -1.82 14.68
N LEU A 92 5.80 -1.58 13.64
CA LEU A 92 6.07 -0.60 12.61
C LEU A 92 5.01 0.49 12.69
N ILE A 93 5.44 1.74 12.75
CA ILE A 93 4.55 2.91 12.73
C ILE A 93 4.76 3.63 11.41
N ALA A 94 3.68 4.09 10.80
CA ALA A 94 3.72 4.84 9.56
C ALA A 94 2.54 5.80 9.48
N LEU A 95 2.63 6.80 8.61
CA LEU A 95 1.50 7.60 8.19
C LEU A 95 0.84 7.00 6.95
N VAL A 96 -0.40 7.38 6.70
CA VAL A 96 -1.15 7.12 5.48
C VAL A 96 -1.53 8.47 4.92
N GLU A 97 -0.93 8.80 3.78
CA GLU A 97 -1.19 10.06 3.09
C GLU A 97 -2.64 10.06 2.54
N PRO A 98 -3.30 11.23 2.46
CA PRO A 98 -4.51 11.43 1.69
C PRO A 98 -4.32 11.00 0.24
N THR A 99 -5.43 10.72 -0.44
CA THR A 99 -5.38 10.49 -1.89
C THR A 99 -4.88 11.73 -2.62
N GLU A 100 -4.16 11.53 -3.73
CA GLU A 100 -3.74 12.65 -4.60
C GLU A 100 -4.94 13.53 -5.00
N GLU A 101 -6.09 12.93 -5.30
CA GLU A 101 -7.33 13.65 -5.61
C GLU A 101 -7.79 14.57 -4.46
N ALA A 102 -7.73 14.09 -3.21
CA ALA A 102 -8.10 14.90 -2.04
C ALA A 102 -7.10 16.04 -1.83
N ALA A 103 -5.80 15.76 -2.03
CA ALA A 103 -4.76 16.76 -1.92
C ALA A 103 -4.89 17.84 -3.01
N ASP A 104 -5.21 17.47 -4.25
CA ASP A 104 -5.42 18.39 -5.36
C ASP A 104 -6.70 19.21 -5.21
N ALA A 105 -7.79 18.58 -4.79
CA ALA A 105 -9.03 19.29 -4.48
C ALA A 105 -8.83 20.33 -3.36
N ALA A 106 -8.03 20.01 -2.35
CA ALA A 106 -7.67 20.97 -1.30
C ALA A 106 -6.79 22.11 -1.82
N ARG A 107 -5.82 21.83 -2.70
CA ARG A 107 -5.01 22.89 -3.35
C ARG A 107 -5.87 23.84 -4.19
N GLU A 108 -6.87 23.32 -4.90
CA GLU A 108 -7.81 24.12 -5.68
C GLU A 108 -8.72 24.99 -4.78
N LYS A 109 -9.17 24.43 -3.66
CA LYS A 109 -9.99 25.14 -2.64
C LYS A 109 -9.21 26.13 -1.79
N LYS A 110 -7.89 25.95 -1.62
CA LYS A 110 -6.95 26.84 -0.90
C LYS A 110 -6.76 28.25 -1.50
N ARG A 111 -7.58 28.63 -2.50
CA ARG A 111 -7.82 30.06 -2.80
C ARG A 111 -8.82 30.72 -1.84
N GLY A 112 -9.47 29.98 -0.94
CA GLY A 112 -10.47 30.51 0.00
C GLY A 112 -10.44 29.93 1.42
N ASP A 113 -10.18 28.63 1.62
CA ASP A 113 -10.25 27.98 2.95
C ASP A 113 -9.04 27.08 3.25
N ASN A 114 -8.69 26.98 4.54
CA ASN A 114 -7.50 26.29 5.03
C ASN A 114 -7.68 24.76 5.21
N ALA A 115 -8.73 24.15 4.66
CA ALA A 115 -9.02 22.73 4.79
C ALA A 115 -8.07 21.85 3.94
N GLN A 116 -6.94 21.43 4.53
CA GLN A 116 -6.04 20.41 3.98
C GLN A 116 -6.48 19.02 4.47
N PRO A 117 -6.53 17.97 3.63
CA PRO A 117 -6.79 16.62 4.13
C PRO A 117 -5.64 16.15 5.02
N HIS A 118 -5.99 15.56 6.16
CA HIS A 118 -5.02 15.11 7.16
C HIS A 118 -4.59 13.66 6.91
N ASP A 119 -3.38 13.33 7.37
CA ASP A 119 -2.86 11.97 7.33
C ASP A 119 -3.54 11.12 8.42
N SER A 120 -3.42 9.80 8.29
CA SER A 120 -3.80 8.86 9.34
C SER A 120 -2.58 8.09 9.84
N LEU A 121 -2.48 7.84 11.14
CA LEU A 121 -1.43 6.99 11.70
C LEU A 121 -1.84 5.52 11.63
N VAL A 122 -0.91 4.67 11.19
CA VAL A 122 -1.03 3.20 11.30
C VAL A 122 0.03 2.68 12.27
N VAL A 123 -0.38 1.77 13.15
CA VAL A 123 0.51 0.98 14.00
C VAL A 123 0.31 -0.49 13.65
N ILE A 124 1.39 -1.14 13.24
CA ILE A 124 1.39 -2.51 12.74
C ILE A 124 2.14 -3.39 13.74
N ASP A 125 1.49 -4.42 14.28
CA ASP A 125 2.15 -5.45 15.09
C ASP A 125 2.82 -6.45 14.15
N LEU A 126 4.15 -6.59 14.23
CA LEU A 126 4.92 -7.45 13.33
C LEU A 126 4.82 -8.94 13.69
N SER A 127 4.26 -9.29 14.84
CA SER A 127 4.07 -10.69 15.22
C SER A 127 2.95 -11.35 14.40
N ASP A 128 1.86 -10.63 14.17
CA ASP A 128 0.65 -11.13 13.50
C ASP A 128 0.17 -10.28 12.31
N LEU A 129 0.84 -9.15 12.03
CA LEU A 129 0.49 -8.17 11.00
C LEU A 129 -0.87 -7.47 11.24
N SER A 130 -1.35 -7.43 12.48
CA SER A 130 -2.52 -6.64 12.83
C SER A 130 -2.23 -5.13 12.71
N VAL A 131 -3.25 -4.38 12.29
CA VAL A 131 -3.14 -2.94 11.98
C VAL A 131 -4.13 -2.16 12.82
N THR A 132 -3.62 -1.23 13.63
CA THR A 132 -4.42 -0.23 14.34
C THR A 132 -4.31 1.10 13.60
N ARG A 133 -5.42 1.85 13.50
CA ARG A 133 -5.48 3.13 12.79
C ARG A 133 -5.97 4.24 13.70
N MET A 134 -5.39 5.42 13.55
CA MET A 134 -5.83 6.67 14.17
C MET A 134 -5.99 7.71 13.06
N ALA A 135 -7.14 8.38 13.03
CA ALA A 135 -7.44 9.44 12.07
C ALA A 135 -6.83 10.79 12.52
N ASP A 136 -6.74 11.72 11.58
CA ASP A 136 -6.44 13.14 11.82
C ASP A 136 -5.11 13.39 12.54
N VAL A 137 -4.07 12.68 12.10
CA VAL A 137 -2.72 12.78 12.65
C VAL A 137 -1.82 13.54 11.70
N ASP A 138 -1.30 14.70 12.12
CA ASP A 138 -0.34 15.50 11.34
C ASP A 138 1.07 14.88 11.37
N SER A 139 1.52 14.46 12.54
CA SER A 139 2.89 13.95 12.70
C SER A 139 3.02 13.00 13.88
N PHE A 140 4.04 12.12 13.82
CA PHE A 140 4.41 11.25 14.93
C PHE A 140 5.92 11.30 15.20
N ARG A 141 6.30 10.90 16.42
CA ARG A 141 7.68 10.65 16.83
C ARG A 141 7.75 9.42 17.73
N LEU A 142 8.78 8.61 17.52
CA LEU A 142 9.14 7.51 18.41
C LEU A 142 10.07 7.97 19.54
N SER A 143 9.98 7.28 20.68
CA SER A 143 10.95 7.39 21.78
C SER A 143 12.35 7.01 21.30
N GLU A 144 13.32 7.91 21.47
CA GLU A 144 14.71 7.71 21.04
C GLU A 144 15.44 6.62 21.84
N ASP A 145 15.11 6.47 23.12
CA ASP A 145 15.86 5.61 24.04
C ASP A 145 15.39 4.15 24.02
N ASP A 146 14.06 3.94 24.06
CA ASP A 146 13.48 2.62 24.29
C ASP A 146 12.39 2.23 23.29
N GLY A 147 12.00 3.13 22.37
CA GLY A 147 10.94 2.90 21.39
C GLY A 147 9.60 2.44 21.98
N SER A 148 9.40 2.57 23.29
CA SER A 148 8.24 2.01 24.00
C SER A 148 7.01 2.93 23.94
N TRP A 149 7.21 4.17 23.52
CA TRP A 149 6.17 5.17 23.38
C TRP A 149 6.24 5.81 21.99
N VAL A 150 5.06 6.10 21.44
CA VAL A 150 4.88 6.95 20.27
C VAL A 150 4.08 8.16 20.68
N ALA A 151 4.59 9.35 20.35
CA ALA A 151 3.85 10.60 20.46
C ALA A 151 3.31 10.96 19.08
N TYR A 152 2.06 11.37 18.99
CA TYR A 152 1.46 11.86 17.75
C TYR A 152 0.71 13.17 18.00
N LEU A 153 0.72 14.04 17.00
CA LEU A 153 0.01 15.30 16.99
C LEU A 153 -1.30 15.12 16.22
N LEU A 154 -2.42 15.33 16.90
CA LEU A 154 -3.73 15.44 16.27
C LEU A 154 -3.91 16.88 15.81
N GLU A 155 -4.39 17.07 14.59
CA GLU A 155 -4.97 18.36 14.21
C GLU A 155 -6.43 18.41 14.67
N THR A 156 -6.83 19.56 15.17
CA THR A 156 -8.22 19.89 15.51
C THR A 156 -8.77 20.74 14.40
N ASP A 157 -10.02 20.49 13.99
CA ASP A 157 -10.71 21.32 13.02
C ASP A 157 -10.84 22.76 13.58
N ASP A 158 -10.14 23.72 12.98
CA ASP A 158 -10.19 25.15 13.34
C ASP A 158 -11.54 25.83 12.97
N ASP A 159 -12.54 25.06 12.53
CA ASP A 159 -13.83 25.55 12.06
C ASP A 159 -14.82 25.92 13.18
N GLU A 160 -14.48 25.71 14.47
CA GLU A 160 -15.38 26.01 15.61
C GLU A 160 -15.23 27.44 16.21
N ASP A 161 -14.24 28.24 15.79
CA ASP A 161 -13.93 29.53 16.45
C ASP A 161 -14.45 30.81 15.73
N GLU A 162 -15.24 30.70 14.65
CA GLU A 162 -15.79 31.89 13.93
C GLU A 162 -17.18 32.38 14.39
N ASP A 163 -17.79 31.75 15.40
CA ASP A 163 -19.11 32.14 15.93
C ASP A 163 -19.07 32.66 17.39
N GLU A 164 -18.32 33.75 17.67
CA GLU A 164 -18.55 34.61 18.85
C GLU A 164 -18.52 36.13 18.55
#